data_AF-A0A345Q5X8-F1
#
_entry.id   AF-A0A345Q5X8-F1
#
_cell.length_a   1.000
_cell.length_b   1.000
_cell.length_c   1.000
_cell.angle_alpha   90.00
_cell.angle_beta   90.00
_cell.angle_gamma   90.00
#
_symmetry.space_group_name_H-M   'P 1'
#
loop_
_entity.id
_entity.type
_entity.pdbx_description
1 polymer ?
#
loop_
_entity_poly.entity_id
_entity_poly.type
_entity_poly.pdbx_seq_one_letter_code
_entity_poly.pdbx_strand_id
1 'polypeptide(L)'
;MRVSISHEVIRKGFIFKKTYHEVHLMVAFTHEEKQIIKQRSLLKTKLVDRRPADAKNDARDEKFELRVEHLMDGRIDRFLCATPSKSKIYEENLLAVMAQMKAWLDDNAETGTRTVVEI
;
A
#
# COMPACT_ATOMS: atom_id res chain seq x y z
N MET A 1 -9.73 -9.04 4.99
CA MET A 1 -8.86 -8.42 3.98
C MET A 1 -8.14 -9.49 3.17
N ARG A 2 -8.11 -9.36 1.84
CA ARG A 2 -7.30 -10.20 0.95
C ARG A 2 -6.31 -9.32 0.19
N VAL A 3 -5.05 -9.75 0.13
CA VAL A 3 -3.96 -9.04 -0.55
C VAL A 3 -3.51 -9.88 -1.75
N SER A 4 -3.32 -9.21 -2.89
CA SER A 4 -2.74 -9.80 -4.10
C SER A 4 -1.57 -8.94 -4.54
N ILE A 5 -0.41 -9.58 -4.77
CA ILE A 5 0.79 -8.92 -5.30
C ILE A 5 1.23 -9.66 -6.55
N SER A 6 1.52 -8.93 -7.62
CA SER A 6 2.10 -9.47 -8.85
C SER A 6 3.28 -8.62 -9.31
N HIS A 7 4.19 -9.26 -10.06
CA HIS A 7 5.36 -8.60 -10.64
C HIS A 7 5.25 -8.59 -12.15
N GLU A 8 5.54 -7.45 -12.76
CA GLU A 8 5.63 -7.32 -14.21
C GLU A 8 6.96 -6.70 -14.62
N VAL A 9 7.54 -7.20 -15.70
CA VAL A 9 8.75 -6.60 -16.30
C VAL A 9 8.32 -5.74 -17.46
N ILE A 10 8.64 -4.45 -17.39
CA ILE A 10 8.30 -3.49 -18.45
C ILE A 10 9.55 -2.87 -19.04
N ARG A 11 9.48 -2.44 -20.30
CA ARG A 11 10.54 -1.70 -20.97
C ARG A 11 9.99 -0.34 -21.40
N LYS A 12 10.60 0.74 -20.91
CA LYS A 12 10.21 2.13 -21.24
C LYS A 12 11.33 2.84 -21.99
N GLY A 13 10.98 3.70 -22.95
CA GLY A 13 11.92 4.51 -23.74
C GLY A 13 11.77 4.33 -25.25
N PHE A 14 12.03 5.40 -26.01
CA PHE A 14 11.83 5.42 -27.46
C PHE A 14 13.05 4.88 -28.23
N ILE A 15 14.26 5.31 -27.87
CA ILE A 15 15.52 4.91 -28.52
C ILE A 15 16.32 3.96 -27.62
N PHE A 16 16.56 4.36 -26.36
CA PHE A 16 17.20 3.51 -25.35
C PHE A 16 16.16 3.00 -24.36
N LYS A 17 15.69 1.76 -24.58
CA LYS A 17 14.72 1.11 -23.68
C LYS A 17 15.39 0.73 -22.37
N LYS A 18 14.90 1.26 -21.26
CA LYS A 18 15.27 0.85 -19.90
C LYS A 18 14.25 -0.16 -19.38
N THR A 19 14.76 -1.24 -18.80
CA THR A 19 13.94 -2.27 -18.15
C THR A 19 13.62 -1.84 -16.72
N TYR A 20 12.36 -2.03 -16.33
CA TYR A 20 11.87 -1.80 -14.97
C TYR A 20 11.06 -3.01 -14.51
N HIS A 21 10.90 -3.08 -13.19
CA HIS A 21 10.16 -4.15 -12.51
C HIS A 21 9.01 -3.51 -11.74
N GLU A 22 7.79 -3.65 -12.23
CA GLU A 22 6.61 -3.15 -11.54
C GLU A 22 6.12 -4.17 -10.50
N VAL A 23 5.72 -3.65 -9.35
CA VAL A 23 4.99 -4.40 -8.31
C VAL A 23 3.58 -3.85 -8.29
N HIS A 24 2.60 -4.72 -8.54
CA HIS A 24 1.19 -4.38 -8.52
C HIS A 24 0.58 -4.90 -7.22
N LEU A 25 -0.06 -4.02 -6.47
CA LEU A 25 -0.74 -4.32 -5.22
C LEU A 25 -2.24 -4.11 -5.40
N MET A 26 -3.03 -5.13 -5.07
CA MET A 26 -4.48 -5.03 -4.99
C MET A 26 -4.93 -5.54 -3.63
N VAL A 27 -5.77 -4.76 -2.95
CA VAL A 27 -6.34 -5.14 -1.65
C VAL A 27 -7.85 -5.17 -1.74
N ALA A 28 -8.43 -6.28 -1.32
CA ALA A 28 -9.86 -6.45 -1.18
C ALA A 28 -10.23 -6.41 0.31
N PHE A 29 -10.72 -5.26 0.75
CA PHE A 29 -11.30 -5.07 2.07
C PHE A 29 -12.71 -5.68 2.16
N THR A 30 -13.03 -6.26 3.31
CA THR A 30 -14.41 -6.68 3.63
C THR A 30 -15.31 -5.45 3.82
N HIS A 31 -16.63 -5.65 3.90
CA HIS A 31 -17.54 -4.54 4.17
C HIS A 31 -17.24 -3.88 5.53
N GLU A 32 -17.01 -4.69 6.57
CA GLU A 32 -16.68 -4.24 7.93
C GLU A 32 -15.39 -3.41 7.95
N GLU A 33 -14.31 -3.92 7.34
CA GLU A 33 -13.02 -3.20 7.25
C GLU A 33 -13.18 -1.85 6.55
N LYS A 34 -13.99 -1.78 5.47
CA LYS A 34 -14.30 -0.51 4.79
C LYS A 34 -15.05 0.46 5.70
N GLN A 35 -15.95 -0.02 6.55
CA GLN A 35 -16.66 0.84 7.50
C GLN A 35 -15.70 1.38 8.57
N ILE A 36 -14.83 0.55 9.12
CA ILE A 36 -13.81 0.96 10.10
C ILE A 36 -12.91 2.05 9.51
N ILE A 37 -12.40 1.84 8.29
CA ILE A 37 -11.57 2.82 7.56
C ILE A 37 -12.28 4.18 7.44
N LYS A 38 -13.58 4.18 7.12
CA LYS A 38 -14.36 5.41 6.99
C LYS A 38 -14.63 6.06 8.34
N GLN A 39 -15.13 5.31 9.32
CA GLN A 39 -15.48 5.82 10.65
C GLN A 39 -14.29 6.41 11.39
N ARG A 40 -13.12 5.79 11.24
CA ARG A 40 -11.86 6.24 11.86
C ARG A 40 -11.08 7.22 10.99
N SER A 41 -11.62 7.62 9.83
CA SER A 41 -10.99 8.57 8.88
C SER A 41 -9.58 8.16 8.43
N LEU A 42 -9.36 6.87 8.20
CA LEU A 42 -8.05 6.27 7.89
C LEU A 42 -7.66 6.41 6.41
N LEU A 43 -8.53 6.94 5.56
CA LEU A 43 -8.29 7.04 4.11
C LEU A 43 -6.99 7.76 3.77
N LYS A 44 -6.66 8.82 4.52
CA LYS A 44 -5.44 9.60 4.34
C LYS A 44 -4.24 9.02 5.07
N THR A 45 -4.38 7.94 5.83
CA THR A 45 -3.25 7.34 6.55
C THR A 45 -2.19 6.86 5.57
N LYS A 46 -0.96 7.29 5.81
CA LYS A 46 0.22 6.87 5.06
C LYS A 46 0.65 5.49 5.52
N LEU A 47 0.81 4.58 4.57
CA LEU A 47 1.24 3.21 4.78
C LEU A 47 2.74 3.06 4.50
N VAL A 48 3.21 3.64 3.39
CA VAL A 48 4.61 3.50 2.95
C VAL A 48 5.09 4.77 2.27
N ASP A 49 6.26 5.26 2.68
CA ASP A 49 7.07 6.20 1.92
C ASP A 49 7.86 5.44 0.85
N ARG A 50 7.70 5.82 -0.40
CA ARG A 50 8.31 5.12 -1.54
C ARG A 50 8.59 6.10 -2.66
N ARG A 51 9.58 5.79 -3.50
CA ARG A 51 9.93 6.63 -4.66
C ARG A 51 10.20 5.75 -5.89
N PRO A 52 9.44 5.92 -6.99
CA PRO A 52 9.58 5.06 -8.15
C PRO A 52 10.92 5.30 -8.84
N ALA A 53 11.42 4.30 -9.56
CA ALA A 53 12.76 4.37 -10.16
C ALA A 53 12.88 5.34 -11.36
N ASP A 54 11.77 5.87 -11.86
CA ASP A 54 11.71 6.93 -12.86
C ASP A 54 11.38 8.31 -12.27
N ALA A 55 11.31 8.45 -10.94
CA ALA A 55 11.13 9.75 -10.29
C ALA A 55 12.31 10.68 -10.58
N LYS A 56 12.01 11.90 -11.01
CA LYS A 56 13.01 12.98 -11.13
C LYS A 56 13.48 13.45 -9.76
N ASN A 57 14.66 14.05 -9.68
CA ASN A 57 15.23 14.53 -8.41
C ASN A 57 14.40 15.63 -7.75
N ASP A 58 13.77 16.49 -8.54
CA ASP A 58 12.89 17.59 -8.13
C ASP A 58 11.44 17.15 -7.85
N ALA A 59 11.14 15.87 -7.99
CA ALA A 59 9.81 15.36 -7.73
C ALA A 59 9.47 15.40 -6.24
N ARG A 60 8.24 15.82 -5.94
CA ARG A 60 7.67 15.87 -4.59
C ARG A 60 7.40 14.47 -4.06
N ASP A 61 8.06 14.10 -2.96
CA ASP A 61 7.98 12.75 -2.39
C ASP A 61 6.57 12.38 -1.92
N GLU A 62 5.76 13.37 -1.50
CA GLU A 62 4.40 13.11 -1.01
C GLU A 62 3.47 12.56 -2.10
N LYS A 63 3.83 12.79 -3.38
CA LYS A 63 3.07 12.26 -4.52
C LYS A 63 3.24 10.76 -4.71
N PHE A 64 4.26 10.16 -4.11
CA PHE A 64 4.59 8.76 -4.32
C PHE A 64 4.17 7.87 -3.16
N GLU A 65 3.73 8.45 -2.04
CA GLU A 65 3.30 7.71 -0.87
C GLU A 65 2.18 6.71 -1.19
N LEU A 66 2.22 5.54 -0.54
CA LEU A 66 1.08 4.64 -0.49
C LEU A 66 0.19 5.06 0.66
N ARG A 67 -1.08 5.37 0.37
CA ARG A 67 -2.12 5.68 1.36
C ARG A 67 -3.25 4.68 1.26
N VAL A 68 -4.01 4.54 2.34
CA VAL A 68 -5.17 3.62 2.40
C VAL A 68 -6.16 3.89 1.26
N GLU A 69 -6.41 5.17 0.92
CA GLU A 69 -7.30 5.54 -0.18
C GLU A 69 -6.89 4.97 -1.55
N HIS A 70 -5.59 4.74 -1.79
CA HIS A 70 -5.11 4.16 -3.04
C HIS A 70 -5.48 2.67 -3.18
N LEU A 71 -5.81 2.02 -2.08
CA LEU A 71 -6.17 0.60 -2.00
C LEU A 71 -7.69 0.37 -2.02
N MET A 72 -8.49 1.44 -2.00
CA MET A 72 -9.94 1.34 -1.97
C MET A 72 -10.50 0.97 -3.34
N ASP A 73 -11.72 0.42 -3.33
CA ASP A 73 -12.53 0.16 -4.53
C ASP A 73 -11.87 -0.75 -5.58
N GLY A 74 -11.01 -1.67 -5.13
CA GLY A 74 -10.36 -2.64 -6.02
C GLY A 74 -9.32 -2.01 -6.97
N ARG A 75 -8.87 -0.79 -6.67
CA ARG A 75 -7.80 -0.14 -7.42
C ARG A 75 -6.52 -0.95 -7.29
N ILE A 76 -5.81 -1.08 -8.42
CA ILE A 76 -4.49 -1.67 -8.47
C ILE A 76 -3.49 -0.53 -8.33
N ASP A 77 -2.74 -0.55 -7.24
CA ASP A 77 -1.60 0.31 -7.03
C ASP A 77 -0.39 -0.26 -7.78
N ARG A 78 0.33 0.57 -8.55
CA ARG A 78 1.47 0.15 -9.36
C ARG A 78 2.70 0.93 -8.94
N PHE A 79 3.75 0.22 -8.55
CA PHE A 79 5.01 0.83 -8.14
C PHE A 79 6.19 0.31 -8.96
N LEU A 80 7.04 1.22 -9.41
CA LEU A 80 8.07 0.94 -10.40
C LEU A 80 9.45 0.86 -9.76
N CYS A 81 10.08 -0.32 -9.84
CA CYS A 81 11.39 -0.62 -9.26
C CYS A 81 12.49 -0.70 -10.34
N ALA A 82 13.71 -0.31 -9.95
CA ALA A 82 14.86 -0.26 -10.86
C ALA A 82 15.43 -1.65 -11.19
N THR A 83 15.32 -2.60 -10.26
CA THR A 83 15.94 -3.93 -10.34
C THR A 83 15.00 -5.00 -9.76
N PRO A 84 15.18 -6.28 -10.12
CA PRO A 84 14.40 -7.37 -9.54
C PRO A 84 14.56 -7.48 -8.02
N SER A 85 15.77 -7.27 -7.50
CA SER A 85 16.02 -7.31 -6.06
C SER A 85 15.23 -6.23 -5.32
N LYS A 86 15.16 -5.01 -5.88
CA LYS A 86 14.35 -3.94 -5.30
C LYS A 86 12.86 -4.24 -5.34
N SER A 87 12.35 -4.92 -6.39
CA SER A 87 10.95 -5.33 -6.43
C SER A 87 10.63 -6.38 -5.37
N LYS A 88 11.56 -7.29 -5.08
CA LYS A 88 11.41 -8.29 -4.00
C LYS A 88 11.44 -7.69 -2.60
N ILE A 89 12.39 -6.80 -2.33
CA ILE A 89 12.44 -6.06 -1.05
C ILE A 89 11.14 -5.26 -0.85
N TYR A 90 10.63 -4.66 -1.92
CA TYR A 90 9.40 -3.89 -1.86
C TYR A 90 8.16 -4.77 -1.63
N GLU A 91 8.08 -5.96 -2.24
CA GLU A 91 7.05 -6.97 -1.96
C GLU A 91 7.03 -7.37 -0.47
N GLU A 92 8.18 -7.68 0.10
CA GLU A 92 8.30 -8.05 1.52
C GLU A 92 7.82 -6.93 2.45
N ASN A 93 8.23 -5.69 2.15
CA ASN A 93 7.76 -4.51 2.88
C ASN A 93 6.23 -4.35 2.77
N LEU A 94 5.67 -4.50 1.57
CA LEU A 94 4.21 -4.45 1.38
C LEU A 94 3.49 -5.52 2.21
N LEU A 95 3.98 -6.75 2.24
CA LEU A 95 3.38 -7.82 3.05
C LEU A 95 3.40 -7.48 4.54
N ALA A 96 4.52 -6.96 5.06
CA ALA A 96 4.64 -6.55 6.45
C ALA A 96 3.65 -5.42 6.79
N VAL A 97 3.57 -4.39 5.93
CA VAL A 97 2.68 -3.24 6.12
C VAL A 97 1.21 -3.64 6.03
N MET A 98 0.85 -4.54 5.10
CA MET A 98 -0.51 -5.06 5.02
C MET A 98 -0.86 -5.91 6.25
N ALA A 99 0.07 -6.73 6.77
CA ALA A 99 -0.17 -7.48 8.00
C ALA A 99 -0.43 -6.53 9.19
N GLN A 100 0.37 -5.46 9.31
CA GLN A 100 0.16 -4.43 10.33
C GLN A 100 -1.19 -3.72 10.16
N MET A 101 -1.57 -3.38 8.94
CA MET A 101 -2.87 -2.77 8.65
C MET A 101 -4.02 -3.70 9.04
N LYS A 102 -3.91 -5.01 8.78
CA LYS A 102 -4.92 -5.98 9.19
C LYS A 102 -5.10 -6.00 10.70
N ALA A 103 -4.00 -6.14 11.44
CA ALA A 103 -4.02 -6.14 12.89
C ALA A 103 -4.68 -4.85 13.44
N TRP A 104 -4.31 -3.70 12.89
CA TRP A 104 -4.89 -2.43 13.31
C TRP A 104 -6.40 -2.32 13.03
N LEU A 105 -6.87 -2.85 11.89
CA LEU A 105 -8.30 -2.90 11.60
C LEU A 105 -9.05 -3.83 12.56
N ASP A 106 -8.44 -4.96 12.93
CA ASP A 106 -9.01 -5.92 13.89
C ASP A 106 -9.11 -5.32 15.29
N ASP A 107 -8.04 -4.66 15.76
CA ASP A 107 -8.03 -3.96 17.06
C ASP A 107 -9.14 -2.90 17.12
N ASN A 108 -9.42 -2.23 16.00
CA ASN A 108 -10.49 -1.23 15.92
C ASN A 108 -11.89 -1.83 15.79
N ALA A 109 -12.01 -3.10 15.41
CA ALA A 109 -13.29 -3.82 15.40
C ALA A 109 -13.74 -4.20 16.82
N GLU A 110 -12.79 -4.52 17.72
CA GLU A 110 -13.09 -5.02 19.08
C GLU A 110 -13.38 -3.91 20.13
N THR A 111 -13.05 -2.66 19.82
CA THR A 111 -13.23 -1.49 20.73
C THR A 111 -14.70 -1.13 21.09
N GLY A 112 -15.68 -1.96 20.71
CA GLY A 112 -17.06 -1.87 21.19
C GLY A 112 -17.27 -2.31 22.65
N THR A 113 -16.25 -2.85 23.32
CA THR A 113 -16.34 -3.21 24.75
C THR A 113 -15.81 -2.06 25.62
N ARG A 114 -16.74 -1.37 26.29
CA ARG A 114 -16.46 -0.38 27.32
C ARG A 114 -15.58 -1.00 28.42
N THR A 115 -14.30 -0.66 28.48
CA THR A 115 -13.47 -0.97 29.64
C THR A 115 -13.77 0.07 30.73
N VAL A 116 -14.65 -0.27 31.68
CA VAL A 116 -14.81 0.51 32.91
C VAL A 116 -13.66 0.12 33.84
N VAL A 117 -12.80 1.08 34.16
CA VAL A 117 -11.86 0.95 35.27
C VAL A 117 -12.41 1.82 36.39
N GLU A 118 -12.86 1.19 37.47
CA GLU A 118 -13.19 1.89 38.72
C GLU A 118 -11.88 2.12 39.49
N ILE A 119 -11.63 3.38 39.89
CA ILE A 119 -10.52 3.80 40.76
C ILE A 119 -11.11 4.18 42.11
#